data_AF-A0A961WBM8-F1
#
_entry.id   AF-A0A961WBM8-F1
#
_cell.length_a   1.000
_cell.length_b   1.000
_cell.length_c   1.000
_cell.angle_alpha   90.00
_cell.angle_beta   90.00
_cell.angle_gamma   90.00
#
_symmetry.space_group_name_H-M   'P 1'
#
loop_
_entity.id
_entity.type
_entity.pdbx_description
1 polymer ?
#
loop_
_entity_poly.entity_id
_entity_poly.type
_entity_poly.pdbx_seq_one_letter_code
_entity_poly.pdbx_strand_id
1 'polypeptide(L)'
;NVNEDEIPALMEWAHGKGMTLTLIEVMPMGDVGAGRIDQYLPLSLVRSRLEQRFTLTDLAESTGGPARYVSVGETGGKLGFITPMTHNFCESCNRVRITCTGTIHTCLGHEDASDLRRPLRASSEDILLGAAIDRAIGTKPKGHDFIIDRRHNRPSVSRHMSVTGG
;
A
#
# COMPACT_ATOMS: atom_id res chain seq x y z
N ASN A 1 19.42 3.46 -8.66
CA ASN A 1 18.26 2.58 -8.47
C ASN A 1 18.72 1.15 -8.52
N VAL A 2 18.28 0.31 -7.58
CA VAL A 2 18.87 -1.03 -7.36
C VAL A 2 18.26 -2.09 -8.28
N ASN A 3 17.03 -1.91 -8.77
CA ASN A 3 16.27 -2.95 -9.49
C ASN A 3 15.40 -2.44 -10.65
N GLU A 4 15.52 -1.16 -11.03
CA GLU A 4 14.63 -0.57 -12.04
C GLU A 4 14.80 -1.21 -13.42
N ASP A 5 16.04 -1.51 -13.81
CA ASP A 5 16.37 -2.08 -15.11
C ASP A 5 15.82 -3.50 -15.30
N GLU A 6 15.41 -4.16 -14.21
CA GLU A 6 14.82 -5.51 -14.22
C GLU A 6 13.31 -5.50 -14.46
N ILE A 7 12.63 -4.34 -14.32
CA ILE A 7 11.17 -4.23 -14.43
C ILE A 7 10.65 -4.77 -15.78
N PRO A 8 11.23 -4.43 -16.95
CA PRO A 8 10.77 -4.98 -18.22
C PRO A 8 10.86 -6.51 -18.29
N ALA A 9 11.99 -7.08 -17.83
CA ALA A 9 12.21 -8.52 -17.87
C ALA A 9 11.24 -9.27 -16.93
N LEU A 10 11.00 -8.73 -15.73
CA LEU A 10 10.03 -9.27 -14.78
C LEU A 10 8.60 -9.19 -15.34
N MET A 11 8.25 -8.09 -16.00
CA MET A 11 6.95 -7.90 -16.63
C MET A 11 6.72 -8.93 -17.75
N GLU A 12 7.66 -9.06 -18.68
CA GLU A 12 7.60 -10.05 -19.75
C GLU A 12 7.51 -11.48 -19.22
N TRP A 13 8.33 -11.81 -18.22
CA TRP A 13 8.29 -13.12 -17.57
C TRP A 13 6.93 -13.40 -16.91
N ALA A 14 6.39 -12.44 -16.16
CA ALA A 14 5.10 -12.59 -15.50
C ALA A 14 3.97 -12.77 -16.53
N HIS A 15 3.95 -11.95 -17.57
CA HIS A 15 2.96 -12.02 -18.64
C HIS A 15 3.05 -13.33 -19.42
N GLY A 16 4.27 -13.82 -19.69
CA GLY A 16 4.50 -15.14 -20.29
C GLY A 16 3.98 -16.32 -19.45
N LYS A 17 3.68 -16.09 -18.17
CA LYS A 17 3.03 -17.04 -17.26
C LYS A 17 1.55 -16.74 -17.02
N GLY A 18 0.97 -15.78 -17.73
CA GLY A 18 -0.42 -15.34 -17.52
C GLY A 18 -0.64 -14.60 -16.19
N MET A 19 0.43 -14.11 -15.57
CA MET A 19 0.39 -13.37 -14.31
C MET A 19 0.38 -11.86 -14.56
N THR A 20 -0.29 -11.12 -13.68
CA THR A 20 -0.25 -9.65 -13.66
C THR A 20 0.87 -9.19 -12.72
N LEU A 21 1.72 -8.27 -13.18
CA LEU A 21 2.73 -7.63 -12.32
C LEU A 21 2.13 -6.34 -11.72
N THR A 22 2.33 -6.10 -10.43
CA THR A 22 1.97 -4.82 -9.78
C THR A 22 3.18 -4.20 -9.13
N LEU A 23 3.49 -2.97 -9.51
CA LEU A 23 4.55 -2.15 -8.93
C LEU A 23 4.00 -1.29 -7.80
N ILE A 24 4.77 -1.18 -6.71
CA ILE A 24 4.38 -0.41 -5.51
C ILE A 24 5.49 0.58 -5.18
N GLU A 25 5.14 1.87 -5.03
CA GLU A 25 6.13 2.86 -4.57
C GLU A 25 6.61 2.51 -3.16
N VAL A 26 7.90 2.73 -2.93
CA VAL A 26 8.50 2.54 -1.61
C VAL A 26 7.89 3.55 -0.64
N MET A 27 7.33 3.06 0.47
CA MET A 27 6.78 3.89 1.55
C MET A 27 7.78 4.02 2.73
N PRO A 28 7.85 5.19 3.39
CA PRO A 28 8.78 5.47 4.49
C PRO A 28 8.19 5.03 5.86
N MET A 29 8.02 3.73 6.07
CA MET A 29 7.42 3.19 7.30
C MET A 29 8.36 2.35 8.16
N GLY A 30 8.27 2.57 9.48
CA GLY A 30 9.15 1.98 10.51
C GLY A 30 10.49 2.69 10.61
N ASP A 31 11.27 2.44 11.67
CA ASP A 31 12.65 2.92 11.76
C ASP A 31 13.51 2.16 10.75
N VAL A 32 13.58 2.71 9.54
CA VAL A 32 14.39 2.20 8.44
C VAL A 32 15.50 3.21 8.26
N GLY A 33 16.72 2.81 8.61
CA GLY A 33 17.90 3.67 8.62
C GLY A 33 18.09 4.49 7.34
N ALA A 34 19.00 5.47 7.41
CA ALA A 34 19.33 6.37 6.31
C ALA A 34 19.60 5.58 5.01
N GLY A 35 18.68 5.65 4.05
CA GLY A 35 18.85 4.99 2.75
C GLY A 35 17.55 4.63 2.02
N ARG A 36 16.39 4.62 2.69
CA ARG A 36 15.10 4.32 2.02
C ARG A 36 14.56 5.48 1.18
N ILE A 37 14.91 6.73 1.55
CA ILE A 37 14.63 7.93 0.75
C ILE A 37 15.41 7.89 -0.57
N ASP A 38 16.66 7.42 -0.55
CA ASP A 38 17.49 7.30 -1.77
C ASP A 38 17.00 6.17 -2.70
N GLN A 39 16.11 5.30 -2.22
CA GLN A 39 15.44 4.25 -3.00
C GLN A 39 14.08 4.70 -3.55
N TYR A 40 13.64 5.94 -3.25
CA TYR A 40 12.37 6.44 -3.76
C TYR A 40 12.46 6.69 -5.27
N LEU A 41 11.69 5.91 -6.01
CA LEU A 41 11.51 6.04 -7.45
C LEU A 41 10.02 6.26 -7.72
N PRO A 42 9.61 7.46 -8.16
CA PRO A 42 8.23 7.74 -8.56
C PRO A 42 7.79 6.78 -9.67
N LEU A 43 6.63 6.13 -9.51
CA LEU A 43 6.13 5.23 -10.56
C LEU A 43 5.69 5.98 -11.82
N SER A 44 5.44 7.30 -11.74
CA SER A 44 5.25 8.14 -12.92
C SER A 44 6.48 8.15 -13.83
N LEU A 45 7.68 8.17 -13.25
CA LEU A 45 8.93 8.09 -14.00
C LEU A 45 9.14 6.70 -14.61
N VAL A 46 8.83 5.64 -13.85
CA VAL A 46 8.88 4.25 -14.32
C VAL A 46 7.92 4.05 -15.50
N ARG A 47 6.68 4.54 -15.38
CA ARG A 47 5.68 4.50 -16.45
C ARG A 47 6.20 5.20 -17.70
N SER A 48 6.70 6.43 -17.58
CA SER A 48 7.24 7.18 -18.71
C SER A 48 8.41 6.47 -19.40
N ARG A 49 9.26 5.77 -18.65
CA ARG A 49 10.37 4.96 -19.22
C ARG A 49 9.87 3.70 -19.92
N LEU A 50 8.87 3.03 -19.35
CA LEU A 50 8.23 1.87 -19.99
C LEU A 50 7.52 2.26 -21.30
N GLU A 51 6.87 3.43 -21.34
CA GLU A 51 6.20 3.96 -22.54
C GLU A 51 7.18 4.23 -23.72
N GLN A 52 8.50 4.27 -23.47
CA GLN A 52 9.50 4.36 -24.55
C GLN A 52 9.65 3.04 -25.32
N ARG A 53 9.18 1.93 -24.75
CA ARG A 53 9.39 0.56 -25.25
C ARG A 53 8.09 -0.22 -25.43
N PHE A 54 7.07 0.12 -24.64
CA PHE A 54 5.81 -0.59 -24.55
C PHE A 54 4.62 0.35 -24.76
N THR A 55 3.58 -0.18 -25.38
CA THR A 55 2.31 0.50 -25.57
C THR A 55 1.44 0.29 -24.33
N LEU A 56 1.37 1.29 -23.46
CA LEU A 56 0.55 1.26 -22.25
C LEU A 56 -0.79 1.95 -22.47
N THR A 57 -1.89 1.25 -22.22
CA THR A 57 -3.24 1.84 -22.29
C THR A 57 -3.95 1.72 -20.95
N ASP A 58 -4.43 2.85 -20.41
CA ASP A 58 -5.14 2.85 -19.12
C ASP A 58 -6.42 2.02 -19.17
N LEU A 59 -6.62 1.21 -18.14
CA LEU A 59 -7.83 0.40 -17.95
C LEU A 59 -8.71 1.04 -16.87
N ALA A 60 -10.02 1.07 -17.11
CA ALA A 60 -11.02 1.49 -16.12
C ALA A 60 -11.29 0.41 -15.03
N GLU A 61 -10.52 -0.69 -15.04
CA GLU A 61 -10.66 -1.80 -14.10
C GLU A 61 -10.35 -1.36 -12.66
N SER A 62 -11.19 -1.76 -11.72
CA SER A 62 -10.96 -1.61 -10.28
C SER A 62 -11.16 -2.94 -9.57
N THR A 63 -10.25 -3.27 -8.66
CA THR A 63 -10.23 -4.54 -7.91
C THR A 63 -10.58 -4.34 -6.43
N GLY A 64 -11.04 -3.14 -6.04
CA GLY A 64 -11.18 -2.74 -4.63
C GLY A 64 -9.85 -2.46 -3.91
N GLY A 65 -8.73 -2.79 -4.55
CA GLY A 65 -7.38 -2.34 -4.18
C GLY A 65 -7.05 -0.96 -4.76
N PRO A 66 -5.89 -0.39 -4.40
CA PRO A 66 -5.50 0.96 -4.82
C PRO A 66 -4.77 0.97 -6.17
N ALA A 67 -4.58 -0.21 -6.77
CA ALA A 67 -3.83 -0.38 -7.99
C ALA A 67 -4.61 0.18 -9.17
N ARG A 68 -3.94 0.98 -9.99
CA ARG A 68 -4.41 1.40 -11.31
C ARG A 68 -3.73 0.53 -12.36
N TYR A 69 -4.51 0.02 -13.30
CA TYR A 69 -4.02 -0.95 -14.27
C TYR A 69 -3.90 -0.32 -15.66
N VAL A 70 -2.89 -0.78 -16.39
CA VAL A 70 -2.74 -0.56 -17.82
C VAL A 70 -2.64 -1.91 -18.52
N SER A 71 -3.13 -1.99 -19.76
CA SER A 71 -2.76 -3.09 -20.66
C SER A 71 -1.42 -2.79 -21.32
N VAL A 72 -0.66 -3.85 -21.59
CA VAL A 72 0.65 -3.78 -22.26
C VAL A 72 0.53 -4.44 -23.63
N GLY A 73 0.55 -3.64 -24.70
CA GLY A 73 0.23 -4.10 -26.06
C GLY A 73 1.12 -5.26 -26.55
N GLU A 74 2.42 -5.18 -26.28
CA GLU A 74 3.43 -6.10 -26.81
C GLU A 74 3.36 -7.50 -26.18
N THR A 75 2.85 -7.57 -24.95
CA THR A 75 2.78 -8.83 -24.18
C THR A 75 1.34 -9.33 -24.02
N GLY A 76 0.34 -8.48 -24.30
CA GLY A 76 -1.07 -8.74 -24.00
C GLY A 76 -1.41 -8.79 -22.51
N GLY A 77 -0.43 -8.52 -21.63
CA GLY A 77 -0.57 -8.59 -20.18
C GLY A 77 -1.09 -7.31 -19.54
N LYS A 78 -1.22 -7.33 -18.21
CA LYS A 78 -1.64 -6.20 -17.39
C LYS A 78 -0.53 -5.80 -16.43
N LEU A 79 -0.32 -4.50 -16.29
CA LEU A 79 0.61 -3.91 -15.33
C LEU A 79 -0.16 -3.01 -14.36
N GLY A 80 0.01 -3.26 -13.06
CA GLY A 80 -0.59 -2.47 -11.98
C GLY A 80 0.40 -1.47 -11.38
N PHE A 81 -0.10 -0.31 -10.99
CA PHE A 81 0.66 0.72 -10.27
C PHE A 81 -0.05 1.09 -8.97
N ILE A 82 0.65 0.97 -7.84
CA ILE A 82 0.21 1.42 -6.52
C ILE A 82 1.10 2.59 -6.09
N THR A 83 0.53 3.79 -6.06
CA THR A 83 1.24 5.07 -5.90
C THR A 83 0.87 5.79 -4.59
N PRO A 84 1.16 5.21 -3.40
CA PRO A 84 0.79 5.76 -2.11
C PRO A 84 1.43 7.13 -1.83
N MET A 85 2.52 7.48 -2.52
CA MET A 85 3.25 8.73 -2.32
C MET A 85 2.83 9.78 -3.35
N THR A 86 2.86 9.44 -4.64
CA THR A 86 2.59 10.41 -5.72
C THR A 86 1.11 10.66 -5.96
N HIS A 87 0.24 9.71 -5.60
CA HIS A 87 -1.21 9.84 -5.76
C HIS A 87 -1.96 9.07 -4.67
N ASN A 88 -2.15 9.74 -3.54
CA ASN A 88 -2.81 9.17 -2.37
C ASN A 88 -4.23 8.67 -2.70
N PHE A 89 -4.59 7.51 -2.15
CA PHE A 89 -5.89 6.84 -2.35
C PHE A 89 -6.68 6.71 -1.03
N CYS A 90 -6.35 7.52 -0.01
CA CYS A 90 -7.04 7.48 1.28
C CYS A 90 -8.55 7.71 1.17
N GLU A 91 -9.00 8.57 0.26
CA GLU A 91 -10.43 8.88 0.06
C GLU A 91 -11.27 7.64 -0.27
N SER A 92 -10.72 6.72 -1.07
CA SER A 92 -11.38 5.46 -1.43
C SER A 92 -10.93 4.28 -0.56
N CYS A 93 -10.09 4.51 0.47
CA CYS A 93 -9.54 3.45 1.30
C CYS A 93 -10.60 2.85 2.24
N ASN A 94 -10.99 1.62 1.97
CA ASN A 94 -11.93 0.84 2.77
C ASN A 94 -11.27 -0.20 3.70
N ARG A 95 -9.94 -0.15 3.88
CA ARG A 95 -9.20 -1.14 4.67
C ARG A 95 -9.03 -0.74 6.13
N VAL A 96 -9.03 -1.77 6.98
CA VAL A 96 -8.56 -1.79 8.38
C VAL A 96 -7.73 -3.07 8.55
N ARG A 97 -6.86 -3.13 9.56
CA ARG A 97 -5.97 -4.27 9.80
C ARG A 97 -6.09 -4.73 11.25
N ILE A 98 -6.04 -6.04 11.47
CA ILE A 98 -5.99 -6.63 12.80
C ILE A 98 -4.65 -7.35 12.92
N THR A 99 -3.88 -7.01 13.95
CA THR A 99 -2.63 -7.68 14.28
C THR A 99 -2.89 -9.08 14.84
N CYS A 100 -1.87 -9.93 14.85
CA CYS A 100 -1.96 -11.28 15.45
C CYS A 100 -2.27 -11.26 16.96
N THR A 101 -2.06 -10.12 17.65
CA THR A 101 -2.40 -9.95 19.07
C THR A 101 -3.85 -9.48 19.30
N GLY A 102 -4.63 -9.26 18.23
CA GLY A 102 -6.02 -8.81 18.31
C GLY A 102 -6.16 -7.29 18.45
N THR A 103 -5.17 -6.52 18.01
CA THR A 103 -5.25 -5.05 17.98
C THR A 103 -5.67 -4.57 16.60
N ILE A 104 -6.73 -3.78 16.50
CA ILE A 104 -7.17 -3.14 15.25
C ILE A 104 -6.42 -1.84 15.01
N HIS A 105 -5.92 -1.66 13.78
CA HIS A 105 -5.41 -0.41 13.24
C HIS A 105 -6.31 0.04 12.09
N THR A 106 -6.81 1.27 12.18
CA THR A 106 -7.77 1.83 11.22
C THR A 106 -7.08 2.48 10.02
N CYS A 107 -5.80 2.83 10.18
CA CYS A 107 -4.97 3.40 9.14
C CYS A 107 -3.53 2.88 9.28
N LEU A 108 -2.86 2.74 8.14
CA LEU A 108 -1.47 2.32 8.09
C LEU A 108 -0.50 3.44 8.48
N GLY A 109 -0.84 4.69 8.16
CA GLY A 109 -0.02 5.88 8.40
C GLY A 109 -0.33 6.64 9.70
N HIS A 110 -1.16 6.09 10.60
CA HIS A 110 -1.44 6.69 11.92
C HIS A 110 -1.18 5.72 13.05
N GLU A 111 -0.80 6.22 14.23
CA GLU A 111 -0.47 5.36 15.37
C GLU A 111 -1.71 4.78 16.08
N ASP A 112 -2.90 5.35 15.86
CA ASP A 112 -4.11 4.95 16.55
C ASP A 112 -4.45 3.45 16.38
N ALA A 113 -4.88 2.86 17.49
CA ALA A 113 -5.15 1.43 17.58
C ALA A 113 -6.18 1.15 18.68
N SER A 114 -6.84 0.00 18.63
CA SER A 114 -7.77 -0.44 19.68
C SER A 114 -7.65 -1.94 19.95
N ASP A 115 -7.78 -2.34 21.22
CA ASP A 115 -7.74 -3.74 21.64
C ASP A 115 -9.11 -4.39 21.39
N LEU A 116 -9.16 -5.37 20.50
CA LEU A 116 -10.36 -6.20 20.26
C LEU A 116 -10.35 -7.51 21.06
N ARG A 117 -9.19 -7.93 21.58
CA ARG A 117 -9.04 -9.17 22.33
C ARG A 117 -9.74 -9.09 23.70
N ARG A 118 -9.62 -7.96 24.40
CA ARG A 118 -10.33 -7.74 25.68
C ARG A 118 -11.86 -7.83 25.54
N PRO A 119 -12.53 -7.05 24.65
CA PRO A 119 -13.98 -7.13 24.51
C PRO A 119 -14.45 -8.50 24.01
N LEU A 120 -13.72 -9.14 23.09
CA LEU A 120 -14.01 -10.52 22.65
C LEU A 120 -13.99 -11.54 23.79
N ARG A 121 -13.11 -11.37 24.78
CA ARG A 121 -12.98 -12.31 25.92
C ARG A 121 -13.87 -11.96 27.11
N ALA A 122 -14.48 -10.77 27.12
CA ALA A 122 -15.27 -10.29 28.24
C ALA A 122 -16.71 -10.85 28.25
N SER A 123 -17.20 -11.37 27.13
CA SER A 123 -18.52 -11.97 27.00
C SER A 123 -18.48 -13.09 25.97
N SER A 124 -19.40 -14.05 26.07
CA SER A 124 -19.69 -15.02 25.01
C SER A 124 -20.49 -14.43 23.85
N GLU A 125 -21.05 -13.23 24.03
CA GLU A 125 -21.81 -12.49 23.02
C GLU A 125 -20.93 -11.44 22.32
N ASP A 126 -21.21 -11.18 21.05
CA ASP A 126 -20.41 -10.27 20.22
C ASP A 126 -20.72 -8.77 20.43
N ILE A 127 -21.66 -8.42 21.32
CA ILE A 127 -22.11 -7.04 21.51
C ILE A 127 -20.95 -6.10 21.88
N LEU A 128 -20.09 -6.52 22.81
CA LEU A 128 -18.95 -5.72 23.25
C LEU A 128 -17.88 -5.56 22.15
N LEU A 129 -17.70 -6.61 21.35
CA LEU A 129 -16.78 -6.62 20.23
C LEU A 129 -17.29 -5.71 19.10
N GLY A 130 -18.55 -5.84 18.71
CA GLY A 130 -19.18 -4.99 17.71
C GLY A 130 -19.07 -3.52 18.07
N ALA A 131 -19.41 -3.16 19.31
CA ALA A 131 -19.28 -1.78 19.79
C ALA A 131 -17.82 -1.27 19.79
N ALA A 132 -16.83 -2.14 20.02
CA ALA A 132 -15.42 -1.78 19.93
C ALA A 132 -14.97 -1.55 18.48
N ILE A 133 -15.44 -2.37 17.54
CA ILE A 133 -15.18 -2.22 16.11
C ILE A 133 -15.80 -0.92 15.58
N ASP A 134 -17.07 -0.65 15.91
CA ASP A 134 -17.76 0.57 15.46
C ASP A 134 -17.06 1.84 15.96
N ARG A 135 -16.62 1.86 17.21
CA ARG A 135 -15.82 2.97 17.75
C ARG A 135 -14.49 3.13 17.02
N ALA A 136 -13.77 2.03 16.80
CA ALA A 136 -12.50 2.09 16.09
C ALA A 136 -12.70 2.64 14.66
N ILE A 137 -13.64 2.10 13.90
CA ILE A 137 -13.95 2.56 12.53
C ILE A 137 -14.40 4.03 12.54
N GLY A 138 -15.22 4.44 13.51
CA GLY A 138 -15.67 5.84 13.65
C GLY A 138 -14.53 6.84 13.88
N THR A 139 -13.40 6.38 14.43
CA THR A 139 -12.19 7.21 14.60
C THR A 139 -11.23 7.15 13.41
N LYS A 140 -11.57 6.42 12.34
CA LYS A 140 -10.69 6.29 11.17
C LYS A 140 -10.42 7.67 10.55
N PRO A 141 -9.15 8.09 10.43
CA PRO A 141 -8.80 9.36 9.84
C PRO A 141 -9.18 9.37 8.35
N LYS A 142 -9.57 10.55 7.83
CA LYS A 142 -9.90 10.74 6.41
C LYS A 142 -8.70 10.47 5.48
N GLY A 143 -7.49 10.61 6.00
CA GLY A 143 -6.26 10.29 5.29
C GLY A 143 -5.03 10.48 6.16
N HIS A 144 -3.88 10.23 5.56
CA HIS A 144 -2.56 10.56 6.09
C HIS A 144 -1.71 11.06 4.93
N ASP A 145 -0.70 11.87 5.24
CA ASP A 145 0.31 12.27 4.28
C ASP A 145 1.65 11.70 4.75
N PHE A 146 2.24 10.83 3.93
CA PHE A 146 3.62 10.41 4.12
C PHE A 146 4.53 11.54 3.65
N ILE A 147 5.04 12.34 4.57
CA ILE A 147 6.00 13.41 4.24
C ILE A 147 7.39 12.79 4.15
N ILE A 148 7.94 12.68 2.94
CA ILE A 148 9.36 12.42 2.72
C ILE A 148 10.03 13.75 2.33
N ASP A 149 10.78 14.32 3.25
CA ASP A 149 11.65 15.47 2.98
C ASP A 149 13.07 15.11 3.43
N ARG A 150 14.09 15.55 2.68
CA ARG A 150 15.50 15.45 3.08
C ARG A 150 15.75 16.08 4.46
N ARG A 151 14.90 17.02 4.90
CA ARG A 151 14.93 17.62 6.25
C ARG A 151 14.17 16.82 7.31
N HIS A 152 13.26 15.93 6.90
CA HIS A 152 12.39 15.13 7.78
C HIS A 152 12.56 13.64 7.49
N ASN A 153 13.71 13.08 7.87
CA ASN A 153 14.01 11.65 7.74
C ASN A 153 13.38 10.80 8.88
N ARG A 154 12.21 11.21 9.39
CA ARG A 154 11.53 10.50 10.48
C ARG A 154 10.39 9.67 9.89
N PRO A 155 10.26 8.40 10.28
CA PRO A 155 9.19 7.56 9.77
C PRO A 155 7.83 8.12 10.23
N SER A 156 6.84 8.08 9.34
CA SER A 156 5.50 8.62 9.63
C SER A 156 4.78 7.85 10.74
N VAL A 157 5.16 6.58 10.93
CA VAL A 157 4.78 5.74 12.06
C VAL A 157 6.00 4.95 12.52
N SER A 158 6.10 4.73 13.83
CA SER A 158 7.14 3.91 14.46
C SER A 158 7.03 2.43 14.08
N ARG A 159 5.82 1.97 13.76
CA ARG A 159 5.55 0.56 13.43
C ARG A 159 6.08 0.19 12.05
N HIS A 160 6.66 -1.00 11.98
CA HIS A 160 6.99 -1.63 10.70
C HIS A 160 5.74 -2.22 10.03
N MET A 161 5.78 -2.29 8.70
CA MET A 161 4.72 -2.90 7.88
C MET A 161 4.37 -4.33 8.28
N SER A 162 5.40 -5.13 8.59
CA SER A 162 5.29 -6.53 8.99
C SER A 162 4.42 -6.75 10.23
N VAL A 163 4.38 -5.78 11.15
CA VAL A 163 3.57 -5.85 12.37
C VAL A 163 2.07 -5.83 12.04
N THR A 164 1.68 -5.22 10.93
CA THR A 164 0.28 -5.11 10.50
C THR A 164 -0.06 -6.04 9.33
N GLY A 165 0.76 -7.06 9.09
CA GLY A 165 0.52 -8.08 8.05
C GLY A 165 0.85 -7.62 6.63
N GLY A 166 1.80 -6.70 6.47
CA GLY A 166 2.32 -6.26 5.16
C GLY A 166 3.80 -6.54 4.97
#